data_AF-A0A063BSF6-F1
#
_entry.id   AF-A0A063BSF6-F1
#
_cell.length_a   1.000
_cell.length_b   1.000
_cell.length_c   1.000
_cell.angle_alpha   90.00
_cell.angle_beta   90.00
_cell.angle_gamma   90.00
#
_symmetry.space_group_name_H-M   'P 1'
#
loop_
_entity.id
_entity.type
_entity.pdbx_description
1 polymer ?
#
loop_
_entity_poly.entity_id
_entity_poly.type
_entity_poly.pdbx_seq_one_letter_code
_entity_poly.pdbx_strand_id
1 'polypeptide(L)'
;MEGTTAQHEQEWLHAAHTDPVFVHPIGYKHITEVVKLELLQRTFWTSLTRWVEARRKVLPSGEILGGWSRADMYGMMDWYRLCFNMTSRYEDAVAAHKDGIWRTVILTSPWWDWPEFAYLYVKTVRDANGVPQRDAAGRIRRETRDPYDDRLEDDFMDLWERVANTRPLGKHPDGTVVLPVDRKPSAASGAGPAAMAKASAASRVARATTPQAAR
;
A
#
# COMPACT_ATOMS: atom_id res chain seq x y z
N MET A 1 14.57 24.13 -9.20
CA MET A 1 14.42 23.73 -7.78
C MET A 1 13.57 22.47 -7.81
N GLU A 2 14.20 21.30 -7.79
CA GLU A 2 13.53 20.00 -7.83
C GLU A 2 12.89 19.77 -6.45
N GLY A 3 11.62 20.11 -6.32
CA GLY A 3 10.83 19.74 -5.14
C GLY A 3 10.57 18.25 -5.20
N THR A 4 11.33 17.48 -4.44
CA THR A 4 10.96 16.13 -4.03
C THR A 4 9.90 16.23 -2.93
N THR A 5 9.13 15.16 -2.70
CA THR A 5 8.24 15.00 -1.53
C THR A 5 8.91 15.32 -0.19
N ALA A 6 10.25 15.36 -0.13
CA ALA A 6 11.02 15.80 1.03
C ALA A 6 10.62 17.20 1.54
N GLN A 7 10.05 18.08 0.70
CA GLN A 7 9.60 19.40 1.16
C GLN A 7 8.37 19.36 2.08
N HIS A 8 7.51 18.34 1.97
CA HIS A 8 6.35 18.17 2.85
C HIS A 8 6.57 17.08 3.92
N GLU A 9 7.74 16.43 3.93
CA GLU A 9 8.11 15.44 4.94
C GLU A 9 7.93 15.98 6.35
N GLN A 10 8.21 17.27 6.58
CA GLN A 10 7.99 17.91 7.88
C GLN A 10 6.50 18.07 8.25
N GLU A 11 5.64 18.42 7.30
CA GLU A 11 4.19 18.57 7.55
C GLU A 11 3.55 17.22 7.83
N TRP A 12 3.95 16.21 7.06
CA TRP A 12 3.53 14.84 7.30
C TRP A 12 4.07 14.38 8.64
N LEU A 13 5.38 14.38 8.87
CA LEU A 13 5.99 14.00 10.15
C LEU A 13 5.30 14.70 11.34
N HIS A 14 5.02 16.00 11.23
CA HIS A 14 4.25 16.73 12.23
C HIS A 14 2.86 16.14 12.46
N ALA A 15 2.09 15.86 11.40
CA ALA A 15 0.78 15.22 11.52
C ALA A 15 0.85 13.83 12.21
N ALA A 16 1.94 13.08 12.11
CA ALA A 16 2.02 11.70 12.65
C ALA A 16 2.18 11.76 14.15
N HIS A 17 2.85 12.81 14.60
CA HIS A 17 3.17 13.06 15.99
C HIS A 17 2.13 13.96 16.69
N THR A 18 1.17 14.54 15.95
CA THR A 18 0.18 15.45 16.54
C THR A 18 -1.26 15.02 16.33
N ASP A 19 -1.60 14.33 15.24
CA ASP A 19 -2.96 13.86 15.02
C ASP A 19 -3.27 12.70 16.00
N PRO A 20 -4.31 12.82 16.84
CA PRO A 20 -4.65 11.77 17.80
C PRO A 20 -4.89 10.39 17.17
N VAL A 21 -5.36 10.34 15.91
CA VAL A 21 -5.60 9.09 15.17
C VAL A 21 -4.28 8.40 14.84
N PHE A 22 -3.24 9.16 14.50
CA PHE A 22 -1.93 8.60 14.14
C PHE A 22 -1.05 8.33 15.36
N VAL A 23 -1.03 9.24 16.34
CA VAL A 23 -0.21 9.14 17.56
C VAL A 23 -0.56 7.90 18.40
N HIS A 24 -1.85 7.58 18.50
CA HIS A 24 -2.28 6.49 19.36
C HIS A 24 -2.27 5.13 18.64
N PRO A 25 -1.95 4.04 19.36
CA PRO A 25 -1.96 2.70 18.76
C PRO A 25 -3.37 2.25 18.41
N ILE A 26 -3.47 1.29 17.49
CA ILE A 26 -4.73 0.61 17.19
C ILE A 26 -5.26 -0.02 18.50
N GLY A 27 -6.55 0.19 18.77
CA GLY A 27 -7.21 -0.24 20.00
C GLY A 27 -7.31 0.85 21.08
N TYR A 28 -6.67 2.01 20.90
CA TYR A 28 -6.90 3.16 21.77
C TYR A 28 -8.26 3.81 21.44
N LYS A 29 -9.20 3.75 22.39
CA LYS A 29 -10.58 4.25 22.24
C LYS A 29 -11.27 3.64 21.00
N HIS A 30 -11.54 4.46 19.97
CA HIS A 30 -12.22 4.06 18.74
C HIS A 30 -11.25 3.97 17.55
N ILE A 31 -9.94 4.05 17.78
CA ILE A 31 -8.93 4.01 16.71
C ILE A 31 -8.75 2.58 16.25
N THR A 32 -9.12 2.34 14.99
CA THR A 32 -8.95 1.07 14.29
C THR A 32 -8.00 1.25 13.12
N GLU A 33 -7.50 0.14 12.58
CA GLU A 33 -6.74 0.13 11.33
C GLU A 33 -7.52 0.81 10.20
N VAL A 34 -8.81 0.51 10.08
CA VAL A 34 -9.71 1.09 9.08
C VAL A 34 -9.75 2.62 9.20
N VAL A 35 -9.92 3.16 10.41
CA VAL A 35 -9.94 4.61 10.64
C VAL A 35 -8.63 5.26 10.21
N LYS A 36 -7.48 4.66 10.54
CA LYS A 36 -6.18 5.18 10.08
C LYS A 36 -6.07 5.15 8.55
N LEU A 37 -6.43 4.03 7.91
CA LEU A 37 -6.35 3.86 6.46
C LEU A 37 -7.30 4.80 5.71
N GLU A 38 -8.51 5.05 6.21
CA GLU A 38 -9.44 6.00 5.60
C GLU A 38 -8.91 7.44 5.66
N LEU A 39 -8.32 7.82 6.79
CA LEU A 39 -7.71 9.14 6.95
C LEU A 39 -6.49 9.31 6.04
N LEU A 40 -5.62 8.29 5.98
CA LEU A 40 -4.49 8.26 5.05
C LEU A 40 -4.94 8.38 3.59
N GLN A 41 -6.02 7.70 3.22
CA GLN A 41 -6.61 7.81 1.89
C GLN A 41 -7.07 9.22 1.57
N ARG A 42 -7.98 9.75 2.40
CA ARG A 42 -8.64 11.03 2.12
C ARG A 42 -7.68 12.22 2.19
N THR A 43 -6.75 12.20 3.13
CA THR A 43 -5.85 13.33 3.38
C THR A 43 -4.59 13.22 2.55
N PHE A 44 -3.90 12.10 2.63
CA PHE A 44 -2.55 11.99 2.08
C PHE A 44 -2.58 11.76 0.57
N TRP A 45 -3.31 10.75 0.07
CA TRP A 45 -3.36 10.51 -1.38
C TRP A 45 -3.89 11.72 -2.14
N THR A 46 -4.94 12.36 -1.63
CA THR A 46 -5.48 13.59 -2.21
C THR A 46 -4.43 14.71 -2.26
N SER A 47 -3.70 14.94 -1.16
CA SER A 47 -2.69 16.00 -1.08
C SER A 47 -1.48 15.71 -1.98
N LEU A 48 -0.99 14.47 -1.97
CA LEU A 48 0.13 14.05 -2.81
C LEU A 48 -0.23 14.15 -4.29
N THR A 49 -1.41 13.67 -4.69
CA THR A 49 -1.88 13.81 -6.08
C THR A 49 -1.96 15.28 -6.50
N ARG A 50 -2.56 16.16 -5.68
CA ARG A 50 -2.64 17.60 -5.97
C ARG A 50 -1.25 18.21 -6.14
N TRP A 51 -0.31 17.84 -5.28
CA TRP A 51 1.06 18.34 -5.34
C TRP A 51 1.81 17.88 -6.59
N VAL A 52 1.72 16.58 -6.94
CA VAL A 52 2.33 16.06 -8.17
C VAL A 52 1.71 16.73 -9.40
N GLU A 53 0.39 16.90 -9.42
CA GLU A 53 -0.27 17.59 -10.53
C GLU A 53 0.12 19.06 -10.66
N ALA A 54 0.31 19.76 -9.53
CA ALA A 54 0.72 21.17 -9.53
C ALA A 54 2.15 21.38 -10.04
N ARG A 55 3.06 20.43 -9.78
CA ARG A 55 4.46 20.52 -10.24
C ARG A 55 4.67 19.91 -11.63
N ARG A 56 3.75 19.07 -12.10
CA ARG A 56 3.83 18.40 -13.40
C ARG A 56 3.75 19.40 -14.55
N LYS A 57 4.68 19.31 -15.48
CA LYS A 57 4.73 20.07 -16.73
C LYS A 57 4.89 19.12 -17.90
N VAL A 58 4.04 19.25 -18.91
CA VAL A 58 4.18 18.53 -20.19
C VAL A 58 4.91 19.44 -21.15
N LEU A 59 6.11 19.06 -21.57
CA LEU A 59 6.91 19.79 -22.53
C LEU A 59 6.32 19.67 -23.95
N PRO A 60 6.67 20.58 -24.88
CA PRO A 60 6.24 20.47 -26.28
C PRO A 60 6.64 19.15 -26.96
N SER A 61 7.71 18.49 -26.47
CA SER A 61 8.16 17.16 -26.91
C SER A 61 7.25 16.01 -26.46
N GLY A 62 6.27 16.28 -25.58
CA GLY A 62 5.45 15.26 -24.92
C GLY A 62 6.09 14.68 -23.64
N GLU A 63 7.31 15.09 -23.31
CA GLU A 63 8.00 14.68 -22.08
C GLU A 63 7.33 15.28 -20.84
N ILE A 64 7.25 14.49 -19.76
CA ILE A 64 6.66 14.90 -18.49
C ILE A 64 7.80 15.27 -17.52
N LEU A 65 7.92 16.56 -17.19
CA LEU A 65 8.75 17.04 -16.09
C LEU A 65 7.93 17.12 -14.80
N GLY A 66 8.51 16.73 -13.67
CA GLY A 66 7.83 16.82 -12.37
C GLY A 66 6.64 15.86 -12.23
N GLY A 67 6.62 14.76 -12.98
CA GLY A 67 5.67 13.66 -12.77
C GLY A 67 5.93 12.91 -11.47
N TRP A 68 5.23 11.80 -11.29
CA TRP A 68 5.40 10.91 -10.14
C TRP A 68 6.85 10.40 -10.08
N SER A 69 7.46 10.47 -8.89
CA SER A 69 8.82 10.00 -8.66
C SER A 69 8.86 8.88 -7.63
N ARG A 70 9.90 8.04 -7.65
CA ARG A 70 10.10 7.03 -6.58
C ARG A 70 10.16 7.65 -5.20
N ALA A 71 10.70 8.86 -5.06
CA ALA A 71 10.72 9.59 -3.79
C ALA A 71 9.31 9.86 -3.25
N ASP A 72 8.33 10.09 -4.13
CA ASP A 72 6.93 10.30 -3.74
C ASP A 72 6.35 9.05 -3.09
N MET A 73 6.57 7.89 -3.71
CA MET A 73 6.10 6.61 -3.20
C MET A 73 6.87 6.19 -1.95
N TYR A 74 8.19 6.40 -1.91
CA TYR A 74 8.99 6.09 -0.74
C TYR A 74 8.56 6.91 0.48
N GLY A 75 8.35 8.23 0.31
CA GLY A 75 7.80 9.07 1.38
C GLY A 75 6.42 8.59 1.84
N MET A 76 5.59 8.12 0.92
CA MET A 76 4.29 7.53 1.24
C MET A 76 4.39 6.24 2.06
N MET A 77 5.29 5.32 1.69
CA MET A 77 5.48 4.08 2.45
C MET A 77 6.05 4.36 3.84
N ASP A 78 6.99 5.29 3.97
CA ASP A 78 7.55 5.69 5.27
C ASP A 78 6.50 6.36 6.15
N TRP A 79 5.61 7.13 5.54
CA TRP A 79 4.47 7.71 6.24
C TRP A 79 3.51 6.65 6.79
N TYR A 80 3.18 5.63 5.99
CA TYR A 80 2.36 4.52 6.45
C TYR A 80 3.04 3.80 7.62
N ARG A 81 4.35 3.55 7.51
CA ARG A 81 5.13 2.93 8.59
C ARG A 81 4.99 3.73 9.89
N LEU A 82 5.15 5.05 9.85
CA LEU A 82 4.98 5.92 11.01
C LEU A 82 3.56 5.82 11.60
N CYS A 83 2.51 5.92 10.77
CA CYS A 83 1.12 5.83 11.24
C CYS A 83 0.77 4.46 11.87
N PHE A 84 1.47 3.40 11.48
CA PHE A 84 1.30 2.04 11.99
C PHE A 84 2.32 1.63 13.05
N ASN A 85 3.17 2.55 13.52
CA ASN A 85 4.25 2.27 14.47
C ASN A 85 5.19 1.15 14.00
N MET A 86 5.49 1.14 12.70
CA MET A 86 6.44 0.23 12.05
C MET A 86 7.80 0.92 11.88
N THR A 87 8.85 0.13 11.69
CA THR A 87 10.21 0.62 11.47
C THR A 87 10.29 1.38 10.14
N SER A 88 10.74 2.63 10.20
CA SER A 88 10.94 3.44 9.00
C SER A 88 12.21 3.04 8.25
N ARG A 89 12.31 3.40 6.97
CA ARG A 89 13.53 3.12 6.19
C ARG A 89 14.76 3.87 6.69
N TYR A 90 14.56 5.01 7.36
CA TYR A 90 15.64 5.77 7.99
C TYR A 90 16.22 5.09 9.24
N GLU A 91 15.39 4.32 9.95
CA GLU A 91 15.81 3.56 11.12
C GLU A 91 16.48 2.24 10.74
N ASP A 92 15.84 1.46 9.86
CA ASP A 92 16.38 0.22 9.33
C ASP A 92 15.78 -0.07 7.95
N ALA A 93 16.58 0.19 6.91
CA ALA A 93 16.18 -0.02 5.53
C ALA A 93 15.88 -1.49 5.19
N VAL A 94 16.56 -2.44 5.83
CA VAL A 94 16.38 -3.88 5.56
C VAL A 94 15.08 -4.36 6.20
N ALA A 95 14.79 -3.93 7.43
CA ALA A 95 13.53 -4.23 8.09
C ALA A 95 12.35 -3.59 7.36
N ALA A 96 12.46 -2.31 6.99
CA ALA A 96 11.44 -1.59 6.24
C ALA A 96 11.13 -2.26 4.90
N HIS A 97 12.15 -2.72 4.17
CA HIS A 97 11.97 -3.39 2.88
C HIS A 97 11.24 -4.75 2.97
N LYS A 98 11.18 -5.35 4.17
CA LYS A 98 10.59 -6.67 4.42
C LYS A 98 9.30 -6.62 5.22
N ASP A 99 8.72 -5.43 5.40
CA ASP A 99 7.56 -5.23 6.27
C ASP A 99 6.20 -5.41 5.56
N GLY A 100 6.23 -5.55 4.23
CA GLY A 100 5.05 -5.76 3.39
C GLY A 100 4.11 -4.56 3.27
N ILE A 101 4.52 -3.36 3.73
CA ILE A 101 3.67 -2.17 3.73
C ILE A 101 3.25 -1.75 2.33
N TRP A 102 4.08 -2.05 1.32
CA TRP A 102 3.80 -1.76 -0.09
C TRP A 102 2.40 -2.24 -0.50
N ARG A 103 1.95 -3.39 0.02
CA ARG A 103 0.64 -3.98 -0.28
C ARG A 103 -0.49 -3.12 0.26
N THR A 104 -0.37 -2.62 1.47
CA THR A 104 -1.36 -1.72 2.08
C THR A 104 -1.40 -0.39 1.34
N VAL A 105 -0.24 0.12 0.95
CA VAL A 105 -0.10 1.38 0.21
C VAL A 105 -0.79 1.29 -1.16
N ILE A 106 -0.53 0.25 -1.96
CA ILE A 106 -1.21 0.10 -3.27
C ILE A 106 -2.72 -0.10 -3.12
N LEU A 107 -3.18 -0.89 -2.14
CA LEU A 107 -4.60 -1.17 -1.92
C LEU A 107 -5.40 0.04 -1.41
N THR A 108 -4.70 1.04 -0.86
CA THR A 108 -5.28 2.31 -0.45
C THR A 108 -5.07 3.42 -1.47
N SER A 109 -4.28 3.17 -2.52
CA SER A 109 -3.92 4.19 -3.50
C SER A 109 -4.99 4.44 -4.57
N PRO A 110 -4.88 5.53 -5.34
CA PRO A 110 -5.65 5.73 -6.56
C PRO A 110 -5.52 4.63 -7.63
N TRP A 111 -4.49 3.77 -7.54
CA TRP A 111 -4.21 2.69 -8.50
C TRP A 111 -4.69 1.31 -8.04
N TRP A 112 -5.37 1.23 -6.91
CA TRP A 112 -5.74 -0.01 -6.24
C TRP A 112 -6.48 -1.05 -7.10
N ASP A 113 -7.27 -0.61 -8.09
CA ASP A 113 -8.06 -1.46 -8.97
C ASP A 113 -7.45 -1.62 -10.37
N TRP A 114 -6.20 -1.21 -10.55
CA TRP A 114 -5.53 -1.29 -11.83
C TRP A 114 -4.99 -2.69 -12.11
N PRO A 115 -5.28 -3.25 -13.30
CA PRO A 115 -4.93 -4.63 -13.62
C PRO A 115 -3.43 -4.89 -13.70
N GLU A 116 -2.62 -3.86 -13.98
CA GLU A 116 -1.16 -3.96 -14.02
C GLU A 116 -0.58 -4.50 -12.71
N PHE A 117 -1.15 -4.15 -11.56
CA PHE A 117 -0.68 -4.59 -10.23
C PHE A 117 -1.13 -6.01 -9.86
N ALA A 118 -1.98 -6.66 -10.66
CA ALA A 118 -2.57 -7.95 -10.31
C ALA A 118 -1.53 -9.04 -9.99
N TYR A 119 -0.39 -9.06 -10.70
CA TYR A 119 0.64 -10.09 -10.51
C TYR A 119 1.40 -9.96 -9.18
N LEU A 120 1.39 -8.77 -8.55
CA LEU A 120 1.97 -8.57 -7.23
C LEU A 120 1.15 -9.27 -6.15
N TYR A 121 -0.17 -9.39 -6.35
CA TYR A 121 -1.05 -10.02 -5.37
C TYR A 121 -1.19 -11.51 -5.56
N VAL A 122 -1.14 -12.00 -6.80
CA VAL A 122 -1.40 -13.42 -7.12
C VAL A 122 -0.36 -14.00 -8.06
N LYS A 123 0.04 -15.24 -7.78
CA LYS A 123 0.88 -16.04 -8.68
C LYS A 123 0.12 -17.27 -9.17
N THR A 124 0.41 -17.67 -10.40
CA THR A 124 -0.07 -18.95 -10.93
C THR A 124 0.71 -20.09 -10.29
N VAL A 125 0.00 -21.07 -9.74
CA VAL A 125 0.63 -22.29 -9.22
C VAL A 125 1.03 -23.16 -10.40
N ARG A 126 2.30 -23.56 -10.44
CA ARG A 126 2.86 -24.39 -11.49
C ARG A 126 3.34 -25.70 -10.88
N ASP A 127 3.26 -26.79 -11.65
CA ASP A 127 3.84 -28.08 -11.26
C ASP A 127 5.37 -28.10 -11.46
N ALA A 128 5.98 -29.26 -11.21
CA ALA A 128 7.42 -29.45 -11.34
C ALA A 128 7.96 -29.25 -12.78
N ASN A 129 7.09 -29.31 -13.78
CA ASN A 129 7.43 -29.10 -15.19
C ASN A 129 7.13 -27.65 -15.64
N GLY A 130 6.73 -26.77 -14.72
CA GLY A 130 6.38 -25.38 -15.02
C GLY A 130 4.98 -25.20 -15.62
N VAL A 131 4.16 -26.25 -15.69
CA VAL A 131 2.81 -26.19 -16.27
C VAL A 131 1.82 -25.62 -15.24
N PRO A 132 0.96 -24.65 -15.62
CA PRO A 132 -0.08 -24.14 -14.73
C PRO A 132 -1.00 -25.26 -14.21
N GLN A 133 -1.08 -25.40 -12.89
CA GLN A 133 -2.01 -26.33 -12.25
C GLN A 133 -3.44 -25.81 -12.39
N ARG A 134 -4.40 -26.73 -12.48
CA ARG A 134 -5.83 -26.42 -12.51
C ARG A 134 -6.52 -26.88 -11.23
N ASP A 135 -7.52 -26.13 -10.78
CA ASP A 135 -8.41 -26.52 -9.68
C ASP A 135 -9.42 -27.60 -10.13
N ALA A 136 -10.22 -28.11 -9.19
CA ALA A 136 -11.25 -29.12 -9.47
C ALA A 136 -12.32 -28.66 -10.48
N ALA A 137 -12.45 -27.35 -10.70
CA ALA A 137 -13.35 -26.75 -11.69
C ALA A 137 -12.65 -26.48 -13.04
N GLY A 138 -11.41 -26.94 -13.22
CA GLY A 138 -10.64 -26.77 -14.46
C GLY A 138 -10.05 -25.37 -14.65
N ARG A 139 -10.12 -24.48 -13.66
CA ARG A 139 -9.58 -23.10 -13.72
C ARG A 139 -8.12 -23.09 -13.29
N ILE A 140 -7.32 -22.15 -13.79
CA ILE A 140 -5.92 -22.01 -13.37
C ILE A 140 -5.87 -21.71 -11.86
N ARG A 141 -5.15 -22.55 -11.12
CA ARG A 141 -4.93 -22.37 -9.68
C ARG A 141 -4.04 -21.14 -9.48
N ARG A 142 -4.53 -20.21 -8.66
CA ARG A 142 -3.83 -18.99 -8.26
C ARG A 142 -3.64 -18.99 -6.76
N GLU A 143 -2.49 -18.53 -6.31
CA GLU A 143 -2.17 -18.34 -4.90
C GLU A 143 -1.85 -16.88 -4.62
N THR A 144 -2.30 -16.42 -3.46
CA THR A 144 -1.93 -15.09 -2.99
C THR A 144 -0.45 -15.06 -2.67
N ARG A 145 0.24 -14.04 -3.17
CA ARG A 145 1.65 -13.81 -2.80
C ARG A 145 1.75 -13.30 -1.37
N ASP A 146 2.83 -13.70 -0.73
CA ASP A 146 3.22 -13.22 0.58
C ASP A 146 3.76 -11.79 0.45
N PRO A 147 3.14 -10.76 1.06
CA PRO A 147 3.64 -9.40 0.96
C PRO A 147 5.02 -9.19 1.58
N TYR A 148 5.49 -10.11 2.43
CA TYR A 148 6.80 -10.03 3.09
C TYR A 148 7.96 -10.61 2.24
N ASP A 149 7.68 -11.06 1.01
CA ASP A 149 8.70 -11.41 0.02
C ASP A 149 9.46 -10.14 -0.42
N ASP A 150 10.77 -10.10 -0.20
CA ASP A 150 11.60 -8.90 -0.42
C ASP A 150 11.58 -8.42 -1.87
N ARG A 151 11.46 -9.35 -2.83
CA ARG A 151 11.40 -9.01 -4.26
C ARG A 151 10.14 -8.23 -4.64
N LEU A 152 9.06 -8.35 -3.86
CA LEU A 152 7.79 -7.74 -4.23
C LEU A 152 7.72 -6.24 -4.00
N GLU A 153 8.46 -5.70 -3.04
CA GLU A 153 8.53 -4.24 -2.87
C GLU A 153 9.26 -3.59 -4.05
N ASP A 154 10.36 -4.18 -4.52
CA ASP A 154 11.09 -3.70 -5.70
C ASP A 154 10.23 -3.81 -6.97
N ASP A 155 9.62 -4.98 -7.20
CA ASP A 155 8.68 -5.19 -8.31
C ASP A 155 7.52 -4.18 -8.27
N PHE A 156 7.01 -3.88 -7.08
CA PHE A 156 5.96 -2.89 -6.87
C PHE A 156 6.43 -1.50 -7.26
N MET A 157 7.60 -1.07 -6.77
CA MET A 157 8.11 0.27 -7.03
C MET A 157 8.37 0.51 -8.52
N ASP A 158 8.97 -0.46 -9.21
CA ASP A 158 9.25 -0.39 -10.65
C ASP A 158 7.98 -0.35 -11.48
N LEU A 159 7.01 -1.19 -11.12
CA LEU A 159 5.71 -1.21 -11.76
C LEU A 159 4.96 0.10 -11.54
N TRP A 160 4.93 0.58 -10.31
CA TRP A 160 4.20 1.78 -9.93
C TRP A 160 4.76 3.00 -10.67
N GLU A 161 6.08 3.18 -10.72
CA GLU A 161 6.71 4.31 -11.40
C GLU A 161 6.34 4.36 -12.89
N ARG A 162 6.34 3.19 -13.55
CA ARG A 162 5.89 3.05 -14.93
C ARG A 162 4.42 3.40 -15.11
N VAL A 163 3.57 2.92 -14.20
CA VAL A 163 2.11 3.10 -14.26
C VAL A 163 1.71 4.55 -13.96
N ALA A 164 2.23 5.13 -12.89
CA ALA A 164 1.84 6.44 -12.37
C ALA A 164 2.09 7.57 -13.38
N ASN A 165 3.14 7.45 -14.21
CA ASN A 165 3.50 8.48 -15.19
C ASN A 165 2.84 8.29 -16.57
N THR A 166 2.38 7.08 -16.90
CA THR A 166 1.86 6.78 -18.25
C THR A 166 0.35 6.84 -18.33
N ARG A 167 -0.35 6.79 -17.20
CA ARG A 167 -1.79 6.58 -17.18
C ARG A 167 -2.47 7.62 -16.27
N PRO A 168 -3.53 8.28 -16.75
CA PRO A 168 -4.24 9.29 -15.97
C PRO A 168 -5.01 8.63 -14.80
N LEU A 169 -5.01 9.31 -13.65
CA LEU A 169 -5.82 8.91 -12.51
C LEU A 169 -7.31 9.16 -12.77
N GLY A 170 -8.16 8.25 -12.27
CA GLY A 170 -9.59 8.48 -12.23
C GLY A 170 -9.94 9.64 -11.29
N LYS A 171 -10.86 10.51 -11.71
CA LYS A 171 -11.29 11.68 -10.93
C LYS A 171 -12.81 11.77 -10.82
N HIS A 172 -13.27 12.28 -9.69
CA HIS A 172 -14.65 12.72 -9.49
C HIS A 172 -14.92 14.01 -10.28
N PRO A 173 -16.19 14.41 -10.47
CA PRO A 173 -16.55 15.64 -11.18
C PRO A 173 -15.98 16.93 -10.58
N ASP A 174 -15.66 16.93 -9.28
CA ASP A 174 -15.03 18.06 -8.57
C ASP A 174 -13.49 18.09 -8.74
N GLY A 175 -12.93 17.17 -9.52
CA GLY A 175 -11.50 17.06 -9.78
C GLY A 175 -10.71 16.32 -8.70
N THR A 176 -11.35 15.81 -7.65
CA THR A 176 -10.69 14.96 -6.65
C THR A 176 -10.40 13.57 -7.21
N VAL A 177 -9.30 12.95 -6.77
CA VAL A 177 -8.91 11.61 -7.21
C VAL A 177 -9.86 10.56 -6.63
N VAL A 178 -10.24 9.56 -7.42
CA VAL A 178 -11.05 8.44 -6.95
C VAL A 178 -10.19 7.52 -6.07
N LEU A 179 -10.66 7.26 -4.87
CA LEU A 179 -9.99 6.44 -3.87
C LEU A 179 -10.82 5.19 -3.52
N PRO A 180 -10.19 4.14 -2.97
CA PRO A 180 -10.90 2.94 -2.53
C PRO A 180 -12.02 3.23 -1.52
N VAL A 181 -11.79 4.18 -0.61
CA VAL A 181 -12.77 4.64 0.39
C VAL A 181 -14.04 5.24 -0.24
N ASP A 182 -14.00 5.64 -1.51
CA ASP A 182 -15.17 6.19 -2.22
C ASP A 182 -16.08 5.09 -2.78
N ARG A 183 -15.64 3.82 -2.83
CA ARG A 183 -16.54 2.74 -3.25
C ARG A 183 -17.63 2.58 -2.20
N LYS A 184 -18.87 2.78 -2.65
CA LYS A 184 -20.04 2.33 -1.90
C LYS A 184 -19.86 0.82 -1.63
N PRO A 185 -20.13 0.34 -0.41
CA PRO A 185 -20.18 -1.09 -0.15
C PRO A 185 -21.25 -1.69 -1.06
N SER A 186 -20.82 -2.35 -2.14
CA SER A 186 -21.74 -3.05 -3.05
C SER A 186 -22.33 -4.22 -2.29
N ALA A 187 -23.66 -4.30 -2.24
CA ALA A 187 -24.40 -5.44 -1.71
C ALA A 187 -24.28 -6.72 -2.57
N ALA A 188 -23.42 -6.74 -3.59
CA ALA A 188 -23.20 -7.89 -4.45
C ALA A 188 -21.75 -7.99 -4.94
N SER A 189 -20.90 -8.70 -4.18
CA SER A 189 -19.80 -9.53 -4.70
C SER A 189 -19.16 -10.30 -3.53
N GLY A 190 -19.69 -11.50 -3.25
CA GLY A 190 -19.17 -12.42 -2.23
C GLY A 190 -17.86 -13.12 -2.61
N ALA A 191 -16.87 -12.40 -3.15
CA ALA A 191 -15.54 -12.94 -3.43
C ALA A 191 -14.46 -11.84 -3.35
N GLY A 192 -13.96 -11.60 -2.14
CA GLY A 192 -12.77 -10.78 -1.80
C GLY A 192 -13.05 -9.75 -0.69
N PRO A 193 -12.05 -9.22 0.04
CA PRO A 193 -10.84 -9.80 0.65
C PRO A 193 -11.08 -10.17 2.15
N ALA A 194 -12.33 -10.26 2.60
CA ALA A 194 -12.69 -10.57 4.00
C ALA A 194 -12.26 -11.98 4.47
N ALA A 195 -11.89 -12.87 3.55
CA ALA A 195 -11.35 -14.18 3.88
C ALA A 195 -9.87 -14.15 4.31
N MET A 196 -9.11 -13.09 4.01
CA MET A 196 -7.68 -13.02 4.38
C MET A 196 -7.44 -12.54 5.82
N ALA A 197 -8.36 -11.76 6.40
CA ALA A 197 -8.24 -11.33 7.80
C ALA A 197 -8.35 -12.50 8.80
N LYS A 198 -9.05 -13.59 8.43
CA LYS A 198 -9.17 -14.79 9.28
C LYS A 198 -7.90 -15.66 9.29
N ALA A 199 -7.03 -15.56 8.29
CA ALA A 199 -5.79 -16.35 8.23
C ALA A 199 -4.67 -15.77 9.11
N SER A 200 -4.63 -14.45 9.31
CA SER A 200 -3.58 -13.80 10.12
C SER A 200 -3.79 -13.98 11.64
N ALA A 201 -5.05 -14.11 12.09
CA ALA A 201 -5.36 -14.38 13.50
C ALA A 201 -4.97 -15.81 13.95
N ALA A 202 -4.99 -16.80 13.03
CA ALA A 202 -4.65 -18.18 13.36
C ALA A 202 -3.12 -18.40 13.53
N SER A 203 -2.28 -17.57 12.92
CA SER A 203 -0.82 -17.75 12.97
C SER A 203 -0.15 -17.11 14.19
N ARG A 204 -0.85 -16.28 14.98
CA ARG A 204 -0.29 -15.63 16.18
C ARG A 204 -0.40 -16.44 17.48
N VAL A 205 -1.05 -17.61 17.47
CA VAL A 205 -1.29 -18.40 18.70
C VAL A 205 -0.17 -19.41 19.00
N ALA A 206 0.83 -19.60 18.12
CA ALA A 206 1.82 -20.68 18.25
C ALA A 206 3.18 -20.31 18.89
N ARG A 207 3.35 -19.15 19.55
CA ARG A 207 4.53 -18.88 20.38
C ARG A 207 4.14 -18.22 21.69
N ALA A 208 3.69 -19.05 22.64
CA ALA A 208 3.76 -18.74 24.06
C ALA A 208 4.82 -19.65 24.70
N THR A 209 5.83 -18.99 25.22
CA THR A 209 6.97 -19.42 26.00
C THR A 209 6.63 -20.35 27.16
N THR A 210 7.38 -21.45 27.29
CA THR A 210 7.50 -22.26 28.51
C THR A 210 8.24 -21.45 29.59
N PRO A 211 7.71 -21.30 30.81
CA PRO A 211 8.51 -20.91 31.95
C PRO A 211 9.03 -22.18 32.64
N GLN A 212 10.36 -22.31 32.78
CA GLN A 212 10.94 -23.28 33.70
C GLN A 212 11.71 -22.53 34.78
N ALA A 213 11.12 -22.51 35.98
CA ALA A 213 11.78 -22.19 37.23
C ALA A 213 11.52 -23.34 38.23
N ALA A 214 12.40 -23.41 39.23
CA ALA A 214 12.55 -24.40 40.31
C ALA A 214 13.38 -25.64 39.91
N ARG A 215 14.50 -25.95 40.59
CA ARG A 215 14.86 -25.72 41.99
C ARG A 215 16.28 -25.21 42.18
#